data_AF-A0A2V5V486-F1
#
_entry.id   AF-A0A2V5V486-F1
#
_cell.length_a   1.000
_cell.length_b   1.000
_cell.length_c   1.000
_cell.angle_alpha   90.00
_cell.angle_beta   90.00
_cell.angle_gamma   90.00
#
_symmetry.space_group_name_H-M   'P 1'
#
loop_
_entity.id
_entity.type
_entity.pdbx_description
1 polymer ?
#
loop_
_entity_poly.entity_id
_entity_poly.type
_entity_poly.pdbx_seq_one_letter_code
_entity_poly.pdbx_strand_id
1 'polypeptide(L)'
;MFFAKRNAEARMPAQPPSDSFAAHRFNPLDIPTHLLERFEESPLLNFPPAAAPAETGIYGLSLRQELVYIGKAARGSNLKRRFAEHARKIGGRKNIKLSQMQCRFLVIAEEWVHYAEHHLIGHYKPEWNGSGFGSHIPGAGRPGIKGPATWDQKYPPK
;
A
#
# COMPACT_ATOMS: atom_id res chain seq x y z
N MET A 1 -0.66 60.14 -15.82
CA MET A 1 -0.46 59.35 -14.58
C MET A 1 -0.96 57.94 -14.82
N PHE A 2 -0.04 56.98 -14.94
CA PHE A 2 -0.33 55.56 -15.09
C PHE A 2 -0.43 54.93 -13.70
N PHE A 3 -1.56 54.30 -13.36
CA PHE A 3 -1.65 53.39 -12.23
C PHE A 3 -2.03 52.00 -12.74
N ALA A 4 -1.09 51.08 -12.58
CA ALA A 4 -1.20 49.68 -12.97
C ALA A 4 -2.28 48.96 -12.13
N LYS A 5 -3.21 48.28 -12.80
CA LYS A 5 -4.09 47.30 -12.14
C LYS A 5 -3.24 46.07 -11.80
N ARG A 6 -3.05 45.81 -10.51
CA ARG A 6 -2.47 44.58 -9.99
C ARG A 6 -3.42 43.41 -10.28
N ASN A 7 -2.90 42.37 -10.93
CA ASN A 7 -3.52 41.05 -10.97
C ASN A 7 -3.63 40.52 -9.54
N ALA A 8 -4.84 40.21 -9.10
CA ALA A 8 -5.06 39.40 -7.91
C ALA A 8 -4.96 37.93 -8.32
N GLU A 9 -3.76 37.34 -8.20
CA GLU A 9 -3.65 35.90 -8.13
C GLU A 9 -4.32 35.45 -6.82
N ALA A 10 -5.40 34.69 -6.95
CA ALA A 10 -6.04 34.02 -5.83
C ALA A 10 -5.02 33.05 -5.23
N ARG A 11 -4.39 33.44 -4.13
CA ARG A 11 -3.57 32.57 -3.30
C ARG A 11 -4.50 31.48 -2.75
N MET A 12 -4.43 30.29 -3.33
CA MET A 12 -5.11 29.11 -2.80
C MET A 12 -4.70 28.94 -1.32
N PRO A 13 -5.63 28.65 -0.40
CA PRO A 13 -5.26 28.47 0.99
C PRO A 13 -4.30 27.29 1.09
N ALA A 14 -3.13 27.55 1.68
CA ALA A 14 -2.18 26.52 2.04
C ALA A 14 -2.90 25.49 2.92
N GLN A 15 -2.95 24.24 2.46
CA GLN A 15 -3.50 23.13 3.23
C GLN A 15 -2.69 23.00 4.54
N PRO A 16 -3.35 22.91 5.71
CA PRO A 16 -2.65 22.75 6.98
C PRO A 16 -1.92 21.40 6.99
N PRO A 17 -0.65 21.34 7.43
CA PRO A 17 0.02 20.07 7.59
C PRO A 17 -0.50 19.36 8.85
N SER A 18 -0.60 18.03 8.76
CA SER A 18 -0.53 17.03 9.85
C SER A 18 -1.78 16.41 10.50
N ASP A 19 -2.98 16.39 9.88
CA ASP A 19 -4.10 15.58 10.42
C ASP A 19 -4.89 14.71 9.41
N SER A 20 -4.42 14.54 8.18
CA SER A 20 -5.20 13.84 7.14
C SER A 20 -5.19 12.30 7.22
N PHE A 21 -4.72 11.71 8.33
CA PHE A 21 -4.68 10.25 8.53
C PHE A 21 -5.54 9.76 9.69
N ALA A 22 -6.32 10.62 10.34
CA ALA A 22 -7.21 10.21 11.42
C ALA A 22 -8.12 9.03 11.02
N ALA A 23 -8.64 9.04 9.78
CA ALA A 23 -9.46 7.95 9.23
C ALA A 23 -8.73 6.61 9.06
N HIS A 24 -7.41 6.58 9.17
CA HIS A 24 -6.58 5.37 9.05
C HIS A 24 -6.09 4.87 10.40
N ARG A 25 -6.32 5.61 11.50
CA ARG A 25 -5.97 5.21 12.86
C ARG A 25 -7.15 4.56 13.53
N PHE A 26 -6.87 3.55 14.36
CA PHE A 26 -7.90 2.69 14.89
C PHE A 26 -7.62 2.32 16.35
N ASN A 27 -8.69 2.15 17.13
CA ASN A 27 -8.61 1.70 18.52
C ASN A 27 -8.16 0.23 18.57
N PRO A 28 -7.02 -0.12 19.19
CA PRO A 28 -6.48 -1.47 19.17
C PRO A 28 -7.46 -2.56 19.65
N LEU A 29 -8.36 -2.23 20.58
CA LEU A 29 -9.33 -3.18 21.13
C LEU A 29 -10.39 -3.64 20.11
N ASP A 30 -10.64 -2.85 19.07
CA ASP A 30 -11.70 -3.12 18.11
C ASP A 30 -11.19 -4.01 16.94
N ILE A 31 -9.90 -4.34 16.89
CA ILE A 31 -9.22 -4.90 15.70
C ILE A 31 -9.76 -6.31 15.39
N PRO A 32 -9.86 -7.23 16.36
CA PRO A 32 -10.33 -8.59 16.08
C PRO A 32 -11.73 -8.64 15.46
N THR A 33 -12.58 -7.65 15.71
CA THR A 33 -13.99 -7.64 15.30
C THR A 33 -14.22 -6.80 14.05
N HIS A 34 -13.57 -5.65 13.91
CA HIS A 34 -13.89 -4.68 12.86
C HIS A 34 -12.80 -4.53 11.79
N LEU A 35 -11.74 -5.33 11.83
CA LEU A 35 -10.61 -5.19 10.91
C LEU A 35 -11.04 -5.20 9.43
N LEU A 36 -11.94 -6.12 9.04
CA LEU A 36 -12.41 -6.24 7.66
C LEU A 36 -13.16 -4.98 7.21
N GLU A 37 -14.20 -4.62 7.98
CA GLU A 37 -15.00 -3.41 7.73
C GLU A 37 -14.12 -2.17 7.61
N ARG A 38 -13.21 -1.95 8.56
CA ARG A 38 -12.30 -0.81 8.54
C ARG A 38 -11.35 -0.83 7.37
N PHE A 39 -10.86 -2.01 6.98
CA PHE A 39 -10.01 -2.13 5.81
C PHE A 39 -10.80 -1.78 4.54
N GLU A 40 -12.05 -2.19 4.43
CA GLU A 40 -12.95 -1.87 3.32
C GLU A 40 -13.35 -0.39 3.27
N GLU A 41 -13.59 0.23 4.42
CA GLU A 41 -13.89 1.66 4.57
C GLU A 41 -12.67 2.55 4.33
N SER A 42 -11.45 2.03 4.53
CA SER A 42 -10.24 2.84 4.38
C SER A 42 -10.11 3.39 2.95
N PRO A 43 -9.71 4.68 2.79
CA PRO A 43 -9.63 5.31 1.49
C PRO A 43 -8.73 4.55 0.51
N LEU A 44 -9.25 4.35 -0.71
CA LEU A 44 -8.45 3.85 -1.82
C LEU A 44 -7.69 5.00 -2.47
N LEU A 45 -6.36 4.92 -2.45
CA LEU A 45 -5.45 5.96 -2.92
C LEU A 45 -4.67 5.47 -4.15
N ASN A 46 -4.14 6.42 -4.94
CA ASN A 46 -3.14 6.10 -5.95
C ASN A 46 -1.88 5.52 -5.28
N PHE A 47 -1.21 4.58 -5.96
CA PHE A 47 0.02 3.97 -5.45
C PHE A 47 1.26 4.43 -6.24
N PRO A 48 2.36 4.84 -5.57
CA PRO A 48 2.46 5.05 -4.12
C PRO A 48 1.62 6.25 -3.64
N PRO A 49 1.13 6.24 -2.38
CA PRO A 49 0.35 7.36 -1.86
C PRO A 49 1.25 8.59 -1.67
N ALA A 50 0.69 9.78 -1.93
CA ALA A 50 1.43 11.05 -1.89
C ALA A 50 2.05 11.33 -0.50
N ALA A 51 1.36 10.92 0.56
CA ALA A 51 1.83 11.02 1.93
C ALA A 51 1.59 9.68 2.64
N ALA A 52 2.62 8.84 2.73
CA ALA A 52 2.58 7.62 3.53
C ALA A 52 3.10 7.92 4.95
N PRO A 53 2.43 7.47 6.02
CA PRO A 53 2.91 7.67 7.38
C PRO A 53 4.15 6.81 7.66
N ALA A 54 5.01 7.30 8.55
CA ALA A 54 6.17 6.57 9.07
C ALA A 54 5.77 5.71 10.28
N GLU A 55 4.64 5.01 10.19
CA GLU A 55 4.03 4.23 11.27
C GLU A 55 3.94 2.74 10.88
N THR A 56 3.71 1.89 11.89
CA THR A 56 3.35 0.48 11.69
C THR A 56 1.94 0.37 11.12
N GLY A 57 1.67 -0.71 10.41
CA GLY A 57 0.36 -0.88 9.82
C GLY A 57 0.23 -2.07 8.88
N ILE A 58 -0.99 -2.23 8.38
CA ILE A 58 -1.35 -3.19 7.34
C ILE A 58 -1.77 -2.43 6.09
N TYR A 59 -1.50 -2.96 4.92
CA TYR A 59 -1.88 -2.35 3.65
C TYR A 59 -2.30 -3.38 2.61
N GLY A 60 -3.17 -2.93 1.70
CA GLY A 60 -3.52 -3.62 0.48
C GLY A 60 -2.96 -2.89 -0.74
N LEU A 61 -2.50 -3.65 -1.73
CA LEU A 61 -2.21 -3.16 -3.08
C LEU A 61 -3.23 -3.73 -4.05
N SER A 62 -3.76 -2.86 -4.90
CA SER A 62 -4.71 -3.23 -5.94
C SER A 62 -4.14 -2.94 -7.32
N LEU A 63 -4.34 -3.86 -8.26
CA LEU A 63 -4.02 -3.67 -9.68
C LEU A 63 -5.34 -3.59 -10.45
N ARG A 64 -5.59 -2.46 -11.12
CA ARG A 64 -6.86 -2.23 -11.85
C ARG A 64 -8.09 -2.54 -10.98
N GLN A 65 -8.12 -1.96 -9.78
CA GLN A 65 -9.18 -2.09 -8.77
C GLN A 65 -9.33 -3.48 -8.11
N GLU A 66 -8.57 -4.50 -8.51
CA GLU A 66 -8.56 -5.79 -7.81
C GLU A 66 -7.48 -5.83 -6.74
N LEU A 67 -7.82 -6.24 -5.51
CA LEU A 67 -6.86 -6.46 -4.43
C LEU A 67 -5.97 -7.66 -4.76
N VAL A 68 -4.69 -7.39 -5.03
CA VAL A 68 -3.72 -8.40 -5.47
C VAL A 68 -2.70 -8.73 -4.40
N TYR A 69 -2.50 -7.88 -3.40
CA TYR A 69 -1.55 -8.13 -2.33
C TYR A 69 -1.99 -7.49 -1.01
N ILE A 70 -1.79 -8.22 0.08
CA ILE A 70 -1.83 -7.69 1.44
C ILE A 70 -0.43 -7.84 2.03
N GLY A 71 0.06 -6.78 2.66
CA GLY A 71 1.33 -6.84 3.37
C GLY A 71 1.33 -5.93 4.59
N LYS A 72 2.37 -6.10 5.40
CA LYS A 72 2.55 -5.34 6.63
C LYS A 72 3.80 -4.48 6.71
N ALA A 73 3.76 -3.54 7.65
CA ALA A 73 4.89 -2.80 8.19
C ALA A 73 4.90 -2.93 9.71
N ALA A 74 5.96 -3.53 10.27
CA ALA A 74 6.15 -3.75 11.70
C ALA A 74 7.59 -3.34 12.10
N ARG A 75 8.01 -3.63 13.33
CA ARG A 75 9.35 -3.31 13.89
C ARG A 75 10.47 -3.37 12.86
N GLY A 76 11.27 -2.30 12.81
CA GLY A 76 12.37 -2.15 11.85
C GLY A 76 11.94 -1.68 10.45
N SER A 77 10.65 -1.42 10.24
CA SER A 77 10.11 -0.83 9.01
C SER A 77 8.87 0.04 9.32
N ASN A 78 8.33 0.69 8.29
CA ASN A 78 7.10 1.48 8.36
C ASN A 78 6.39 1.51 7.00
N LEU A 79 5.13 1.96 6.97
CA LEU A 79 4.30 2.00 5.77
C LEU A 79 4.99 2.78 4.63
N LYS A 80 5.53 3.97 4.93
CA LYS A 80 6.31 4.78 3.96
C LYS A 80 7.44 3.99 3.30
N ARG A 81 8.24 3.27 4.09
CA ARG A 81 9.34 2.44 3.60
C ARG A 81 8.84 1.29 2.72
N ARG A 82 7.83 0.55 3.18
CA ARG A 82 7.27 -0.59 2.43
C ARG A 82 6.68 -0.16 1.09
N PHE A 83 5.94 0.94 1.05
CA PHE A 83 5.42 1.47 -0.20
C PHE A 83 6.52 1.91 -1.16
N ALA A 84 7.59 2.54 -0.68
CA ALA A 84 8.74 2.89 -1.52
C ALA A 84 9.45 1.65 -2.08
N GLU A 85 9.62 0.59 -1.28
CA GLU A 85 10.20 -0.69 -1.72
C GLU A 85 9.36 -1.34 -2.83
N HIS A 86 8.04 -1.43 -2.63
CA HIS A 86 7.12 -2.00 -3.62
C HIS A 86 7.02 -1.15 -4.88
N ALA A 87 7.00 0.17 -4.75
CA ALA A 87 6.97 1.08 -5.90
C ALA A 87 8.22 0.91 -6.78
N ARG A 88 9.41 0.78 -6.16
CA ARG A 88 10.65 0.48 -6.87
C ARG A 88 10.60 -0.88 -7.55
N LYS A 89 10.13 -1.92 -6.85
CA LYS A 89 10.00 -3.28 -7.41
C LYS A 89 9.09 -3.30 -8.63
N ILE A 90 7.88 -2.74 -8.52
CA ILE A 90 6.89 -2.68 -9.61
C ILE A 90 7.39 -1.80 -10.76
N GLY A 91 7.97 -0.64 -10.46
CA GLY A 91 8.50 0.28 -11.48
C GLY A 91 9.58 -0.33 -12.37
N GLY A 92 10.30 -1.34 -11.86
CA GLY A 92 11.32 -2.10 -12.59
C GLY A 92 10.83 -3.30 -13.40
N ARG A 93 9.51 -3.56 -13.51
CA ARG A 93 8.96 -4.74 -14.22
C ARG A 93 8.26 -4.43 -15.54
N LYS A 94 8.18 -5.43 -16.40
CA LYS A 94 7.36 -5.47 -17.62
C LYS A 94 5.92 -5.87 -17.26
N ASN A 95 4.98 -5.61 -18.18
CA ASN A 95 3.56 -5.99 -18.07
C ASN A 95 2.76 -5.32 -16.93
N ILE A 96 3.35 -4.34 -16.25
CA ILE A 96 2.72 -3.59 -15.17
C ILE A 96 3.25 -2.14 -15.12
N LYS A 97 2.39 -1.19 -14.77
CA LYS A 97 2.76 0.22 -14.55
C LYS A 97 2.24 0.69 -13.20
N LEU A 98 2.97 1.59 -12.54
CA LEU A 98 2.53 2.19 -11.27
C LEU A 98 1.19 2.94 -11.42
N SER A 99 0.91 3.52 -12.59
CA SER A 99 -0.36 4.20 -12.87
C SER A 99 -1.59 3.27 -12.86
N GLN A 100 -1.39 1.95 -12.84
CA GLN A 100 -2.46 0.95 -12.73
C GLN A 100 -2.66 0.48 -11.28
N MET A 101 -1.82 0.95 -10.36
CA MET A 101 -1.78 0.51 -8.97
C MET A 101 -2.51 1.50 -8.06
N GLN A 102 -3.21 0.94 -7.09
CA GLN A 102 -3.83 1.66 -5.99
C GLN A 102 -3.44 0.99 -4.68
N CYS A 103 -3.62 1.69 -3.57
CA CYS A 103 -3.40 1.12 -2.25
C CYS A 103 -4.38 1.67 -1.23
N ARG A 104 -4.56 0.91 -0.16
CA ARG A 104 -5.22 1.34 1.07
C ARG A 104 -4.41 0.85 2.26
N PHE A 105 -4.56 1.47 3.41
CA PHE A 105 -3.83 1.06 4.61
C PHE A 105 -4.57 1.40 5.90
N LEU A 106 -4.22 0.68 6.96
CA LEU A 106 -4.60 1.01 8.32
C LEU A 106 -3.32 1.14 9.15
N VAL A 107 -3.22 2.22 9.92
CA VAL A 107 -2.23 2.37 10.97
C VAL A 107 -2.74 1.60 12.18
N ILE A 108 -2.00 0.56 12.55
CA ILE A 108 -2.34 -0.32 13.67
C ILE A 108 -1.10 -0.57 14.52
N ALA A 109 -1.34 -0.82 15.81
CA ALA A 109 -0.29 -1.10 16.78
C ALA A 109 0.45 -2.40 16.45
N GLU A 110 1.75 -2.43 16.76
CA GLU A 110 2.69 -3.46 16.31
C GLU A 110 2.27 -4.89 16.68
N GLU A 111 1.71 -5.06 17.87
CA GLU A 111 1.25 -6.34 18.41
C GLU A 111 0.11 -6.96 17.59
N TRP A 112 -0.66 -6.15 16.86
CA TRP A 112 -1.80 -6.60 16.05
C TRP A 112 -1.45 -6.81 14.57
N VAL A 113 -0.32 -6.29 14.10
CA VAL A 113 0.01 -6.29 12.68
C VAL A 113 0.05 -7.70 12.08
N HIS A 114 0.57 -8.67 12.83
CA HIS A 114 0.65 -10.06 12.40
C HIS A 114 -0.72 -10.74 12.32
N TYR A 115 -1.57 -10.51 13.33
CA TYR A 115 -2.95 -10.99 13.32
C TYR A 115 -3.70 -10.41 12.11
N ALA A 116 -3.57 -9.10 11.90
CA ALA A 116 -4.28 -8.42 10.83
C ALA A 116 -3.86 -8.91 9.44
N GLU A 117 -2.56 -9.07 9.20
CA GLU A 117 -2.04 -9.63 7.93
C GLU A 117 -2.61 -11.02 7.67
N HIS A 118 -2.51 -11.91 8.66
CA HIS A 118 -2.98 -13.28 8.52
C HIS A 118 -4.49 -13.33 8.26
N HIS A 119 -5.29 -12.55 9.01
CA HIS A 119 -6.73 -12.51 8.88
C HIS A 119 -7.16 -11.99 7.50
N LEU A 120 -6.60 -10.85 7.05
CA LEU A 120 -6.95 -10.28 5.75
C LEU A 120 -6.50 -11.20 4.59
N ILE A 121 -5.31 -11.81 4.66
CA ILE A 121 -4.86 -12.78 3.64
C ILE A 121 -5.79 -13.98 3.59
N GLY A 122 -6.19 -14.52 4.76
CA GLY A 122 -7.12 -15.66 4.83
C GLY A 122 -8.49 -15.35 4.24
N HIS A 123 -8.98 -14.13 4.45
CA HIS A 123 -10.25 -13.65 3.93
C HIS A 123 -10.20 -13.40 2.41
N TYR A 124 -9.28 -12.55 1.94
CA TYR A 124 -9.26 -12.09 0.55
C TYR A 124 -8.51 -13.01 -0.42
N LYS A 125 -7.57 -13.83 0.09
CA LYS A 125 -6.69 -14.71 -0.70
C LYS A 125 -6.07 -14.03 -1.94
N PRO A 126 -5.37 -12.89 -1.79
CA PRO A 126 -4.91 -12.12 -2.95
C PRO A 126 -3.86 -12.88 -3.77
N GLU A 127 -3.91 -12.75 -5.10
CA GLU A 127 -3.07 -13.52 -6.04
C GLU A 127 -1.57 -13.43 -5.73
N TRP A 128 -1.08 -12.27 -5.28
CA TRP A 128 0.36 -12.07 -5.08
C TRP A 128 0.86 -12.55 -3.71
N ASN A 129 -0.04 -12.83 -2.76
CA ASN A 129 0.35 -13.45 -1.49
C ASN A 129 0.79 -14.90 -1.73
N GLY A 130 2.00 -15.26 -1.31
CA GLY A 130 2.59 -16.58 -1.57
C GLY A 130 3.23 -16.75 -2.96
N SER A 131 3.05 -15.79 -3.89
CA SER A 131 3.59 -15.85 -5.26
C SER A 131 5.08 -15.48 -5.40
N GLY A 132 5.70 -14.97 -4.33
CA GLY A 132 7.06 -14.41 -4.32
C GLY A 132 7.13 -12.87 -4.39
N PHE A 133 6.02 -12.16 -4.59
CA PHE A 133 6.01 -10.69 -4.61
C PHE A 133 6.52 -10.06 -3.31
N GLY A 134 6.10 -10.55 -2.14
CA GLY A 134 6.49 -9.99 -0.85
C GLY A 134 7.95 -10.22 -0.45
N SER A 135 8.66 -11.10 -1.15
CA SER A 135 10.05 -11.49 -0.85
C SER A 135 11.04 -10.38 -1.21
N HIS A 136 11.98 -10.11 -0.30
CA HIS A 136 13.10 -9.18 -0.52
C HIS A 136 14.15 -9.73 -1.49
N ILE A 137 14.35 -11.05 -1.48
CA ILE A 137 15.24 -11.75 -2.40
C ILE A 137 14.38 -12.24 -3.58
N PRO A 138 14.77 -11.96 -4.85
CA PRO A 138 14.14 -12.59 -6.00
C PRO A 138 14.18 -14.11 -5.82
N GLY A 139 13.01 -14.73 -5.71
CA GLY A 139 12.95 -16.18 -5.71
C GLY A 139 13.14 -16.65 -7.13
N ALA A 140 14.34 -17.10 -7.50
CA ALA A 140 14.44 -18.07 -8.58
C ALA A 140 13.63 -19.28 -8.08
N GLY A 141 12.40 -19.43 -8.58
CA GLY A 141 11.54 -20.55 -8.19
C GLY A 141 12.36 -21.84 -8.22
N ARG A 142 12.13 -22.75 -7.26
CA ARG A 142 12.87 -24.01 -7.23
C ARG A 142 12.59 -24.74 -8.56
N PRO A 143 13.63 -25.06 -9.37
CA PRO A 143 13.43 -25.77 -10.63
C PRO A 143 12.67 -27.08 -10.37
N GLY A 144 11.57 -27.29 -11.09
CA GLY A 144 10.78 -28.54 -11.02
C GLY A 144 9.55 -28.53 -10.11
N ILE A 145 9.25 -27.46 -9.36
CA ILE A 145 7.97 -27.36 -8.63
C ILE A 145 6.86 -26.96 -9.62
N LYS A 146 5.88 -27.85 -9.81
CA LYS A 146 4.63 -27.56 -10.52
C LYS A 146 3.74 -26.69 -9.62
N GLY A 147 3.40 -25.49 -10.06
CA GLY A 147 2.52 -24.56 -9.35
C GLY A 147 2.08 -23.40 -10.26
N PRO A 148 1.21 -22.51 -9.77
CA PRO A 148 0.86 -21.27 -10.48
C PRO A 148 2.12 -20.47 -10.83
N ALA A 149 2.07 -19.70 -11.91
CA ALA A 149 3.19 -18.85 -12.31
C ALA A 149 3.58 -17.90 -11.15
N THR A 150 4.89 -17.82 -10.87
CA THR A 150 5.39 -16.92 -9.84
C THR A 150 5.20 -15.46 -10.27
N TRP A 151 5.24 -14.55 -9.30
CA TRP A 151 5.13 -13.13 -9.61
C TRP A 151 6.22 -12.66 -10.59
N ASP A 152 7.46 -13.16 -10.43
CA ASP A 152 8.57 -12.84 -11.32
C ASP A 152 8.38 -13.37 -12.75
N GLN A 153 7.69 -14.51 -12.92
CA GLN A 153 7.34 -15.03 -14.25
C GLN A 153 6.26 -14.17 -14.94
N LYS A 154 5.24 -13.72 -14.18
CA LYS A 154 4.17 -12.85 -14.69
C LYS A 154 4.66 -11.42 -14.98
N TYR A 155 5.56 -10.91 -14.14
CA TYR A 155 6.11 -9.55 -14.18
C TYR A 155 7.65 -9.57 -14.24
N PRO A 156 8.25 -9.95 -15.38
CA PRO A 156 9.70 -10.05 -15.50
C PRO A 156 10.36 -8.66 -15.41
N PRO A 157 11.65 -8.57 -15.04
CA PRO A 157 12.40 -7.32 -15.04
C PRO A 157 12.40 -6.63 -16.41
N LYS A 158 12.45 -5.30 -16.40
CA LYS A 158 12.66 -4.49 -17.61
C LYS A 158 13.97 -4.84 -18.29
#